data_AF-A0A9W5R0W0-F1
#
_entry.id   AF-A0A9W5R0W0-F1
#
_cell.length_a   1.000
_cell.length_b   1.000
_cell.length_c   1.000
_cell.angle_alpha   90.00
_cell.angle_beta   90.00
_cell.angle_gamma   90.00
#
_symmetry.space_group_name_H-M   'P 1'
#
loop_
_entity.id
_entity.type
_entity.pdbx_description
1 polymer ?
#
loop_
_entity_poly.entity_id
_entity_poly.type
_entity_poly.pdbx_seq_one_letter_code
_entity_poly.pdbx_strand_id
1 'polypeptide(L)'
;MNLTFRSNNQLHQPVIEAIQLIREYTESGQRYFAIEDTVPIEGVIQPKWRNIIIEVDSQGVERVNRINYEIVVIQSLRTQLRCKEIWIEGANRYRNPDEDLPQDFEENKEEYFEALKIPLDVKPFIENIKLLMREKLQMLHQGLESQSNKKIVITTKSNKGWIQVIPLDKQLYKSSLIF
;
A
#
# COMPACT_ATOMS: atom_id res chain seq x y z
N MET A 1 21.93 -0.65 -19.82
CA MET A 1 21.87 0.19 -18.61
C MET A 1 21.35 -0.70 -17.48
N ASN A 2 22.18 -1.01 -16.48
CA ASN A 2 21.82 -1.97 -15.44
C ASN A 2 21.18 -1.21 -14.27
N LEU A 3 19.88 -1.41 -14.01
CA LEU A 3 19.19 -0.74 -12.90
C LEU A 3 19.56 -1.40 -11.57
N THR A 4 19.86 -0.62 -10.53
CA THR A 4 20.09 -1.16 -9.18
C THR A 4 18.84 -1.00 -8.35
N PHE A 5 18.21 -2.13 -7.97
CA PHE A 5 17.04 -2.15 -7.10
C PHE A 5 17.48 -2.34 -5.64
N ARG A 6 16.80 -1.63 -4.73
CA ARG A 6 17.03 -1.67 -3.28
C ARG A 6 15.70 -1.69 -2.54
N SER A 7 15.73 -2.09 -1.28
CA SER A 7 14.60 -2.04 -0.36
C SER A 7 15.10 -1.76 1.05
N ASN A 8 14.35 -0.98 1.82
CA ASN A 8 14.63 -0.75 3.25
C ASN A 8 13.95 -1.82 4.12
N ASN A 9 13.12 -2.67 3.50
CA ASN A 9 12.34 -3.71 4.17
C ASN A 9 12.80 -5.10 3.69
N GLN A 10 13.39 -5.87 4.61
CA GLN A 10 13.93 -7.19 4.29
C GLN A 10 12.87 -8.17 3.76
N LEU A 11 11.58 -7.98 4.06
CA LEU A 11 10.49 -8.81 3.54
C LEU A 11 10.36 -8.75 2.01
N HIS A 12 10.96 -7.75 1.36
CA HIS A 12 10.90 -7.56 -0.09
C HIS A 12 12.20 -7.92 -0.81
N GLN A 13 13.22 -8.38 -0.08
CA GLN A 13 14.45 -8.89 -0.70
C GLN A 13 14.26 -10.03 -1.69
N PRO A 14 13.34 -11.00 -1.46
CA PRO A 14 13.13 -12.09 -2.40
C PRO A 14 12.82 -11.63 -3.84
N VAL A 15 12.15 -10.48 -4.01
CA VAL A 15 11.85 -9.92 -5.33
C VAL A 15 13.11 -9.38 -6.03
N ILE A 16 14.05 -8.81 -5.26
CA ILE A 16 15.32 -8.31 -5.79
C ILE A 16 16.22 -9.49 -6.18
N GLU A 17 16.30 -10.51 -5.33
CA GLU A 17 17.00 -11.78 -5.62
C GLU A 17 16.43 -12.45 -6.88
N ALA A 18 15.10 -12.48 -7.03
CA ALA A 18 14.44 -13.00 -8.22
C ALA A 18 14.85 -12.26 -9.51
N ILE A 19 14.99 -10.92 -9.44
CA ILE A 19 15.46 -10.12 -10.57
C ILE A 19 16.92 -10.40 -10.90
N GLN A 20 17.76 -10.65 -9.89
CA GLN A 20 19.16 -11.04 -10.08
C GLN A 20 19.25 -12.40 -10.81
N LEU A 21 18.49 -13.39 -10.36
CA LEU A 21 18.41 -14.69 -11.03
C LEU A 21 17.95 -14.55 -12.50
N ILE A 22 16.92 -13.75 -12.78
CA ILE A 22 16.46 -13.52 -14.16
C ILE A 22 17.56 -12.89 -15.02
N ARG A 23 18.39 -12.01 -14.44
CA ARG A 23 19.51 -11.39 -15.17
C ARG A 23 20.56 -12.42 -15.60
N GLU A 24 20.86 -13.39 -14.75
CA GLU A 24 21.78 -14.49 -15.06
C GLU A 24 21.29 -15.33 -16.26
N TYR A 25 19.96 -15.39 -16.44
CA TYR A 25 19.30 -16.14 -17.51
C TYR A 25 18.95 -15.31 -18.75
N THR A 26 19.35 -14.04 -18.85
CA THR A 26 18.87 -13.14 -19.93
C THR A 26 19.22 -13.63 -21.34
N GLU A 27 20.38 -14.27 -21.51
CA GLU A 27 20.82 -14.83 -22.80
C GLU A 27 20.45 -16.32 -22.97
N SER A 28 19.84 -16.93 -21.95
CA SER A 28 19.46 -18.34 -21.98
C SER A 28 18.19 -18.55 -22.81
N GLY A 29 18.18 -19.62 -23.60
CA GLY A 29 16.97 -20.13 -24.29
C GLY A 29 16.22 -21.19 -23.49
N GLN A 30 16.66 -21.52 -22.28
CA GLN A 30 16.08 -22.62 -21.49
C GLN A 30 14.66 -22.29 -21.04
N ARG A 31 13.78 -23.30 -21.07
CA ARG A 31 12.38 -23.17 -20.63
C ARG A 31 12.24 -23.14 -19.10
N TYR A 32 13.15 -23.81 -18.40
CA TYR A 32 13.13 -23.92 -16.95
C TYR A 32 14.45 -23.39 -16.38
N PHE A 33 14.43 -22.92 -15.14
CA PHE A 33 15.67 -22.73 -14.38
C PHE A 33 16.37 -24.07 -14.14
N ALA A 34 17.67 -24.00 -13.85
CA ALA A 34 18.44 -25.17 -13.49
C ALA A 34 17.99 -25.71 -12.12
N ILE A 35 18.22 -26.99 -11.85
CA ILE A 35 17.73 -27.64 -10.62
C ILE A 35 18.54 -27.15 -9.41
N GLU A 36 19.80 -26.80 -9.65
CA GLU A 36 20.74 -26.22 -8.70
C GLU A 36 20.43 -24.76 -8.34
N ASP A 37 19.60 -24.07 -9.11
CA ASP A 37 19.24 -22.68 -8.83
C ASP A 37 18.30 -22.59 -7.63
N THR A 38 18.61 -21.67 -6.73
CA THR A 38 17.66 -21.27 -5.68
C THR A 38 16.70 -20.23 -6.24
N VAL A 39 15.52 -20.68 -6.68
CA VAL A 39 14.47 -19.80 -7.21
C VAL A 39 13.64 -19.21 -6.06
N PRO A 40 13.59 -17.87 -5.85
CA PRO A 40 12.76 -17.28 -4.81
C PRO A 40 11.26 -17.43 -5.12
N ILE A 41 10.54 -18.21 -4.30
CA ILE A 41 9.08 -18.41 -4.45
C ILE A 41 8.32 -17.58 -3.43
N GLU A 42 8.66 -17.72 -2.15
CA GLU A 42 7.99 -17.03 -1.04
C GLU A 42 8.29 -15.52 -1.07
N GLY A 43 7.27 -14.70 -0.85
CA GLY A 43 7.38 -13.24 -0.94
C GLY A 43 7.44 -12.69 -2.37
N VAL A 44 7.56 -13.55 -3.39
CA VAL A 44 7.60 -13.17 -4.81
C VAL A 44 6.33 -13.59 -5.53
N ILE A 45 5.89 -14.83 -5.29
CA ILE A 45 4.77 -15.47 -6.00
C ILE A 45 3.57 -15.58 -5.06
N GLN A 46 2.40 -15.14 -5.53
CA GLN A 46 1.15 -15.39 -4.79
C GLN A 46 0.77 -16.88 -4.90
N PRO A 47 0.21 -17.51 -3.84
CA PRO A 47 -0.10 -18.94 -3.83
C PRO A 47 -0.88 -19.45 -5.05
N LYS A 48 -1.81 -18.64 -5.57
CA LYS A 48 -2.62 -18.98 -6.75
C LYS A 48 -1.83 -19.21 -8.04
N TRP A 49 -0.63 -18.63 -8.17
CA TRP A 49 0.22 -18.75 -9.35
C TRP A 49 1.20 -19.91 -9.26
N ARG A 50 1.36 -20.52 -8.08
CA ARG A 50 2.37 -21.56 -7.83
C ARG A 50 2.24 -22.74 -8.81
N ASN A 51 1.01 -23.22 -9.03
CA ASN A 51 0.74 -24.36 -9.93
C ASN A 51 0.91 -24.04 -11.43
N ILE A 52 1.03 -22.77 -11.80
CA ILE A 52 1.27 -22.33 -13.19
C ILE A 52 2.77 -22.18 -13.45
N ILE A 53 3.54 -21.94 -12.39
CA ILE A 53 4.97 -21.67 -12.46
C ILE A 53 5.78 -22.96 -12.19
N ILE A 54 5.34 -23.76 -11.23
CA ILE A 54 6.00 -25.00 -10.85
C ILE A 54 5.31 -26.16 -11.59
N GLU A 55 6.05 -26.77 -12.50
CA GLU A 55 5.65 -27.94 -13.28
C GLU A 55 6.37 -29.17 -12.72
N VAL A 56 5.74 -30.35 -12.75
CA VAL A 56 6.40 -31.62 -12.40
C VAL A 56 6.74 -32.34 -13.69
N ASP A 57 8.01 -32.69 -13.88
CA ASP A 57 8.46 -33.39 -15.08
C ASP A 57 8.14 -34.90 -15.05
N SER A 58 8.50 -35.61 -16.12
CA SER A 58 8.25 -37.05 -16.24
C SER A 58 9.00 -37.91 -15.22
N GLN A 59 10.00 -37.35 -14.52
CA GLN A 59 10.73 -38.02 -13.44
C GLN A 59 10.18 -37.65 -12.06
N GLY A 60 9.12 -36.84 -11.99
CA GLY A 60 8.54 -36.40 -10.72
C GLY A 60 9.28 -35.24 -10.07
N VAL A 61 10.19 -34.57 -10.79
CA VAL A 61 10.98 -33.45 -10.27
C VAL A 61 10.26 -32.14 -10.53
N GLU A 62 10.18 -31.27 -9.52
CA GLU A 62 9.66 -29.91 -9.67
C GLU A 62 10.61 -29.06 -10.52
N ARG A 63 10.05 -28.38 -11.53
CA ARG A 63 10.74 -27.48 -12.44
C ARG A 63 10.02 -26.15 -12.48
N VAL A 64 10.76 -25.06 -12.30
CA VAL A 64 10.20 -23.70 -12.39
C VAL A 64 10.25 -23.25 -13.84
N ASN A 65 9.10 -23.02 -14.44
CA ASN A 65 8.96 -22.42 -15.77
C ASN A 65 9.45 -20.97 -15.75
N ARG A 66 10.55 -20.72 -16.44
CA ARG A 66 11.26 -19.43 -16.40
C ARG A 66 10.40 -18.28 -16.91
N ILE A 67 9.74 -18.45 -18.06
CA ILE A 67 8.94 -17.37 -18.67
C ILE A 67 7.74 -17.01 -17.79
N ASN A 68 7.05 -18.01 -17.23
CA ASN A 68 5.93 -17.76 -16.32
C ASN A 68 6.40 -17.09 -15.02
N TYR A 69 7.57 -17.51 -14.51
CA TYR A 69 8.20 -16.90 -13.34
C TYR A 69 8.56 -15.43 -13.59
N GLU A 70 9.24 -15.12 -14.70
CA GLU A 70 9.64 -13.76 -15.09
C GLU A 70 8.44 -12.80 -15.13
N ILE A 71 7.33 -13.23 -15.73
CA ILE A 71 6.11 -12.42 -15.80
C ILE A 71 5.61 -12.07 -14.39
N VAL A 72 5.59 -13.05 -13.49
CA VAL A 72 5.12 -12.85 -12.11
C VAL A 72 6.09 -11.98 -11.31
N VAL A 73 7.40 -12.15 -11.48
CA VAL A 73 8.41 -11.29 -10.85
C VAL A 73 8.24 -9.83 -11.30
N ILE A 74 8.03 -9.58 -12.59
CA ILE A 74 7.82 -8.22 -13.11
C ILE A 74 6.53 -7.61 -12.54
N GLN A 75 5.45 -8.39 -12.40
CA GLN A 75 4.22 -7.94 -11.76
C GLN A 75 4.42 -7.58 -10.28
N SER A 76 5.15 -8.42 -9.55
CA SER A 76 5.50 -8.17 -8.15
C SER A 76 6.38 -6.93 -8.02
N LEU A 77 7.45 -6.82 -8.82
CA LEU A 77 8.32 -5.64 -8.87
C LEU A 77 7.54 -4.35 -9.15
N ARG A 78 6.64 -4.35 -10.14
CA ARG A 78 5.80 -3.20 -10.44
C ARG A 78 4.98 -2.76 -9.23
N THR A 79 4.44 -3.72 -8.48
CA THR A 79 3.64 -3.46 -7.29
C THR A 79 4.51 -2.83 -6.20
N GLN A 80 5.69 -3.39 -5.94
CA GLN A 80 6.60 -2.90 -4.90
C GLN A 80 7.20 -1.54 -5.22
N LEU A 81 7.51 -1.26 -6.49
CA LEU A 81 7.93 0.06 -6.95
C LEU A 81 6.84 1.12 -6.73
N ARG A 82 5.57 0.76 -6.93
CA ARG A 82 4.44 1.69 -6.75
C ARG A 82 4.23 2.04 -5.28
N CYS A 83 4.44 1.08 -4.38
CA CYS A 83 4.32 1.27 -2.94
C CYS A 83 5.62 1.82 -2.29
N LYS A 84 6.69 2.03 -3.08
CA LYS A 84 8.04 2.40 -2.62
C LYS A 84 8.70 1.41 -1.66
N GLU A 85 8.19 0.18 -1.59
CA GLU A 85 8.84 -0.91 -0.86
C GLU A 85 10.13 -1.36 -1.56
N ILE A 86 10.18 -1.24 -2.89
CA ILE A 86 11.39 -1.34 -3.69
C ILE A 86 11.61 0.00 -4.38
N TRP A 87 12.86 0.42 -4.46
CA TRP A 87 13.28 1.67 -5.09
C TRP A 87 14.51 1.44 -5.97
N ILE A 88 14.86 2.43 -6.80
CA ILE A 88 15.93 2.36 -7.78
C ILE A 88 16.96 3.43 -7.47
N GLU A 89 18.23 3.04 -7.34
CA GLU A 89 19.33 4.01 -7.14
C GLU A 89 19.40 5.02 -8.30
N GLY A 90 19.50 6.30 -7.95
CA GLY A 90 19.58 7.39 -8.93
C GLY A 90 18.27 7.73 -9.65
N ALA A 91 17.17 7.01 -9.39
CA ALA A 91 15.86 7.38 -9.93
C ALA A 91 15.23 8.51 -9.12
N ASN A 92 14.57 9.48 -9.77
CA ASN A 92 13.82 10.52 -9.05
C ASN A 92 12.43 10.02 -8.59
N ARG A 93 11.63 9.50 -9.53
CA ARG A 93 10.26 9.03 -9.25
C ARG A 93 10.21 7.83 -8.30
N TYR A 94 11.18 6.92 -8.42
CA TYR A 94 11.29 5.69 -7.63
C TYR A 94 12.51 5.75 -6.70
N ARG A 95 12.80 6.92 -6.12
CA ARG A 95 13.87 7.10 -5.13
C ARG A 95 13.55 6.41 -3.81
N ASN A 96 14.57 6.30 -2.95
CA ASN A 96 14.45 5.81 -1.59
C ASN A 96 13.36 6.60 -0.83
N PRO A 97 12.32 5.94 -0.26
CA PRO A 97 11.28 6.61 0.50
C PRO A 97 11.80 7.32 1.76
N ASP A 98 12.90 6.85 2.36
CA ASP A 98 13.45 7.47 3.56
C ASP A 98 13.97 8.88 3.28
N GLU A 99 14.40 9.16 2.04
CA GLU A 99 14.83 10.49 1.59
C GLU A 99 13.66 11.47 1.44
N ASP A 100 12.40 11.00 1.49
CA ASP A 100 11.22 11.88 1.52
C ASP A 100 10.91 12.38 2.95
N LEU A 101 11.59 11.84 3.97
CA LEU A 101 11.40 12.21 5.37
C LEU A 101 12.50 13.18 5.85
N PRO A 102 12.19 14.04 6.84
CA PRO A 102 13.21 14.83 7.52
C PRO A 102 14.27 13.92 8.16
N GLN A 103 15.54 14.14 7.84
CA GLN A 103 16.65 13.33 8.35
C GLN A 103 17.07 13.75 9.77
N ASP A 104 16.64 14.94 10.18
CA ASP A 104 16.88 15.62 11.45
C ASP A 104 15.70 15.47 12.42
N PHE A 105 14.77 14.54 12.14
CA PHE A 105 13.55 14.36 12.94
C PHE A 105 13.81 14.15 14.43
N GLU A 106 14.79 13.32 14.80
CA GLU A 106 15.09 13.06 16.21
C GLU A 106 15.73 14.27 16.90
N GLU A 107 16.50 15.08 16.18
CA GLU A 107 17.15 16.28 16.71
C GLU A 107 16.14 17.43 16.88
N ASN A 108 15.22 17.59 15.93
CA ASN A 108 14.25 18.69 15.87
C ASN A 108 12.82 18.25 16.26
N LYS A 109 12.70 17.13 16.97
CA LYS A 109 11.41 16.51 17.31
C LYS A 109 10.46 17.47 18.01
N GLU A 110 10.96 18.21 19.00
CA GLU A 110 10.13 19.16 19.76
C GLU A 110 9.59 20.29 18.88
N GLU A 111 10.44 20.86 18.02
CA GLU A 111 10.07 21.92 17.08
C GLU A 111 9.02 21.45 16.08
N TYR A 112 9.17 20.24 15.53
CA TYR A 112 8.16 19.68 14.62
C TYR A 112 6.81 19.47 15.28
N PHE A 113 6.78 18.97 16.51
CA PHE A 113 5.55 18.76 17.25
C PHE A 113 4.87 20.08 17.62
N GLU A 114 5.65 21.09 18.01
CA GLU A 114 5.16 22.44 18.27
C GLU A 114 4.56 23.08 17.01
N ALA A 115 5.25 22.99 15.87
CA ALA A 115 4.76 23.53 14.59
C ALA A 115 3.44 22.88 14.14
N LEU A 116 3.28 21.58 14.39
CA LEU A 116 2.05 20.83 14.12
C LEU A 116 0.96 21.00 15.20
N LYS A 117 1.28 21.70 16.31
CA LYS A 117 0.40 21.88 17.47
C LYS A 117 -0.11 20.56 18.06
N ILE A 118 0.75 19.55 18.06
CA ILE A 118 0.48 18.23 18.63
C ILE A 118 1.33 18.02 19.88
N PRO A 119 0.80 17.34 20.90
CA PRO A 119 1.53 17.11 22.13
C PRO A 119 2.66 16.09 21.92
N LEU A 120 3.79 16.30 22.61
CA LEU A 120 4.91 15.37 22.61
C LEU A 120 4.55 14.01 23.23
N ASP A 121 3.72 14.02 24.27
CA ASP A 121 3.20 12.80 24.88
C ASP A 121 2.05 12.22 24.03
N VAL A 122 2.28 11.02 23.53
CA VAL A 122 1.34 10.27 22.70
C VAL A 122 0.09 9.83 23.48
N LYS A 123 0.19 9.61 24.81
CA LYS A 123 -0.93 9.12 25.62
C LYS A 123 -2.11 10.09 25.66
N PRO A 124 -1.95 11.37 26.06
CA PRO A 124 -3.05 12.34 26.06
C PRO A 124 -3.59 12.60 24.65
N PHE A 125 -2.74 12.53 23.62
CA PHE A 125 -3.20 12.63 22.23
C PHE A 125 -4.19 11.51 21.88
N ILE A 126 -3.81 10.26 22.14
CA ILE A 126 -4.67 9.10 21.85
C ILE A 126 -5.97 9.17 22.65
N GLU A 127 -5.89 9.49 23.95
CA GLU A 127 -7.09 9.57 24.79
C GLU A 127 -8.02 10.69 24.36
N ASN A 128 -7.49 11.85 23.94
CA ASN A 128 -8.30 12.93 23.37
C ASN A 128 -9.00 12.49 22.08
N ILE A 129 -8.30 11.84 21.16
CA ILE A 129 -8.90 11.32 19.92
C ILE A 129 -10.01 10.30 20.23
N LYS A 130 -9.78 9.36 21.16
CA LYS A 130 -10.81 8.40 21.59
C LYS A 130 -12.03 9.09 22.19
N LEU A 131 -11.82 10.07 23.06
CA LEU A 131 -12.89 10.84 23.68
C LEU A 131 -13.70 11.58 22.62
N LEU A 132 -13.03 12.32 21.73
CA LEU A 132 -13.65 13.02 20.62
C LEU A 132 -14.48 12.06 19.76
N MET A 133 -13.95 10.89 19.40
CA MET A 133 -14.69 9.88 18.65
C MET A 133 -15.96 9.43 19.38
N ARG A 134 -15.87 9.15 20.68
CA ARG A 134 -17.03 8.74 21.49
C ARG A 134 -18.07 9.84 21.53
N GLU A 135 -17.66 11.08 21.79
CA GLU A 135 -18.56 12.24 21.82
C GLU A 135 -19.25 12.47 20.48
N LYS A 136 -18.51 12.40 19.36
CA LYS A 136 -19.09 12.58 18.02
C LYS A 136 -20.04 11.44 17.64
N LEU A 137 -19.74 10.21 18.04
CA LEU A 137 -20.65 9.07 17.85
C LEU A 137 -21.92 9.22 18.71
N GLN A 138 -21.78 9.64 19.95
CA GLN A 138 -22.92 9.91 20.83
C GLN A 138 -23.79 11.06 20.27
N MET A 139 -23.16 12.14 19.82
CA MET A 139 -23.84 13.26 19.17
C MET A 139 -24.58 12.82 17.90
N LEU A 140 -23.96 11.99 17.07
CA LEU A 140 -24.60 11.41 15.89
C LEU A 140 -25.82 10.57 16.29
N HIS A 141 -25.66 9.67 17.26
CA HIS A 141 -26.72 8.79 17.72
C HIS A 141 -27.92 9.58 18.27
N GLN A 142 -27.67 10.54 19.17
CA GLN A 142 -28.70 11.43 19.69
C GLN A 142 -29.38 12.26 18.59
N GLY A 143 -28.61 12.73 17.60
CA GLY A 143 -29.13 13.46 16.45
C GLY A 143 -30.08 12.62 15.60
N LEU A 144 -29.79 11.33 15.46
CA LEU A 144 -30.64 10.37 14.75
C LEU A 144 -31.90 10.00 15.55
N GLU A 145 -31.78 9.74 16.86
CA GLU A 145 -32.92 9.42 17.73
C GLU A 145 -33.91 10.58 17.85
N SER A 146 -33.40 11.79 18.07
CA SER A 146 -34.21 13.01 18.20
C SER A 146 -34.80 13.50 16.87
N GLN A 147 -34.41 12.89 15.74
CA GLN A 147 -34.73 13.36 14.38
C GLN A 147 -34.43 14.86 14.17
N SER A 148 -33.46 15.40 14.91
CA SER A 148 -33.12 16.83 14.89
C SER A 148 -32.58 17.27 13.52
N ASN A 149 -31.97 16.35 12.76
CA ASN A 149 -31.50 16.62 11.42
C ASN A 149 -32.52 16.17 10.36
N LYS A 150 -33.37 17.12 9.92
CA LYS A 150 -34.37 16.90 8.87
C LYS A 150 -33.81 16.50 7.50
N LYS A 151 -32.48 16.62 7.29
CA LYS A 151 -31.82 16.23 6.03
C LYS A 151 -31.34 14.79 6.03
N ILE A 152 -31.45 14.07 7.14
CA ILE A 152 -31.09 12.66 7.24
C ILE A 152 -32.35 11.86 7.56
N VAL A 153 -32.66 10.87 6.73
CA VAL A 153 -33.79 9.96 6.93
C VAL A 153 -33.25 8.55 7.06
N ILE A 154 -33.56 7.89 8.18
CA ILE A 154 -33.27 6.47 8.36
C ILE A 154 -34.44 5.67 7.82
N THR A 155 -34.18 4.83 6.82
CA THR A 155 -35.18 3.96 6.18
C THR A 155 -34.71 2.50 6.20
N THR A 156 -35.55 1.58 5.74
CA THR A 156 -35.19 0.17 5.55
C THR A 156 -35.32 -0.21 4.08
N LYS A 157 -34.30 -0.88 3.55
CA LYS A 157 -34.29 -1.41 2.18
C LYS A 157 -33.83 -2.86 2.22
N SER A 158 -34.64 -3.77 1.69
CA SER A 158 -34.34 -5.22 1.67
C SER A 158 -33.96 -5.78 3.06
N ASN A 159 -34.74 -5.46 4.10
CA ASN A 159 -34.50 -5.83 5.50
C ASN A 159 -33.15 -5.37 6.09
N LYS A 160 -32.49 -4.37 5.49
CA LYS A 160 -31.29 -3.72 6.05
C LYS A 160 -31.56 -2.24 6.33
N GLY A 161 -30.95 -1.72 7.38
CA GLY A 161 -30.99 -0.28 7.70
C GLY A 161 -30.30 0.53 6.61
N TRP A 162 -30.92 1.63 6.20
CA TRP A 162 -30.47 2.52 5.14
C TRP A 162 -30.48 3.97 5.62
N ILE A 163 -29.44 4.73 5.30
CA ILE A 163 -29.36 6.16 5.61
C ILE A 163 -29.52 6.92 4.29
N GLN A 164 -30.58 7.72 4.19
CA GLN A 164 -30.81 8.62 3.06
C GLN A 164 -30.47 10.04 3.46
N VAL A 165 -29.61 10.69 2.68
CA VAL A 165 -29.30 12.11 2.82
C VAL A 165 -30.11 12.88 1.79
N ILE A 166 -30.90 13.85 2.24
CA ILE A 166 -31.65 14.75 1.37
C ILE A 166 -30.65 15.71 0.71
N PRO A 167 -30.70 15.87 -0.63
CA PRO A 167 -29.84 16.81 -1.33
C PRO A 167 -29.91 18.22 -0.72
N LEU A 168 -28.76 18.86 -0.58
CA LEU A 168 -28.70 20.26 -0.17
C LEU A 168 -29.17 21.15 -1.31
N ASP A 169 -29.76 22.30 -0.97
CA ASP A 169 -30.01 23.35 -1.94
C ASP A 169 -28.68 23.76 -2.59
N LYS A 170 -28.75 24.04 -3.89
CA LYS A 170 -27.58 24.50 -4.65
C LYS A 170 -27.06 25.78 -4.00
N GLN A 171 -25.82 25.76 -3.53
CA GLN A 171 -25.18 26.97 -3.03
C GLN A 171 -25.13 28.01 -4.14
N LEU A 172 -25.59 29.22 -3.85
CA LEU A 172 -25.47 30.36 -4.75
C LEU A 172 -23.97 30.65 -4.92
N TYR A 173 -23.51 30.65 -6.16
CA TYR A 173 -22.14 31.00 -6.47
C TYR A 173 -21.91 32.46 -6.07
N LYS A 174 -20.92 32.73 -5.23
CA LYS A 174 -20.55 34.11 -4.87
C LYS A 174 -19.88 34.73 -6.09
N SER A 175 -20.62 35.53 -6.87
CA SER A 175 -20.07 36.32 -7.97
C SER A 175 -19.27 37.50 -7.40
N SER A 176 -18.06 37.25 -6.92
CA SER A 176 -17.03 38.29 -6.68
C SER A 176 -15.68 37.65 -6.38
N LEU A 177 -15.06 37.11 -7.43
CA LEU A 177 -13.61 37.13 -7.59
C LEU A 177 -13.37 37.64 -9.01
N ILE A 178 -13.43 38.96 -9.16
CA ILE A 178 -12.82 39.63 -10.31
C ILE A 178 -11.33 39.67 -9.96
N PHE A 179 -10.51 38.98 -10.76
CA PHE A 179 -9.06 39.02 -10.70
C PHE A 179 -8.54 40.42 -11.07
#